data_AF-A0A1N7QHU4-F1
#
_entry.id   AF-A0A1N7QHU4-F1
#
_cell.length_a   1.000
_cell.length_b   1.000
_cell.length_c   1.000
_cell.angle_alpha   90.00
_cell.angle_beta   90.00
_cell.angle_gamma   90.00
#
_symmetry.space_group_name_H-M   'P 1'
#
loop_
_entity.id
_entity.type
_entity.pdbx_description
1 polymer ?
#
loop_
_entity_poly.entity_id
_entity_poly.type
_entity_poly.pdbx_seq_one_letter_code
_entity_poly.pdbx_strand_id
1 'polypeptide(L)' 'MKNLKKLNRNQLKTVTGGIACRTEDDYCPGTSVCCRNGGQFDGLCRSLQQMATQCAF' A
#
# COMPACT_ATOMS: atom_id res chain seq x y z
N MET A 1 25.34 -8.88 5.02
CA MET A 1 24.29 -7.86 4.86
C MET A 1 23.52 -7.75 6.16
N LYS A 2 23.29 -6.52 6.64
CA LYS A 2 22.87 -6.18 8.00
C LYS A 2 21.46 -6.70 8.32
N ASN A 3 21.30 -7.19 9.57
CA ASN A 3 20.07 -7.40 10.35
C ASN A 3 18.82 -6.62 9.83
N LEU A 4 18.12 -7.16 8.82
CA LEU A 4 16.77 -6.71 8.50
C LEU A 4 15.82 -7.41 9.47
N LYS A 5 15.46 -6.73 10.57
CA LYS A 5 14.38 -7.18 11.45
C LYS A 5 13.13 -7.33 10.58
N LYS A 6 12.61 -8.56 10.43
CA LYS A 6 11.30 -8.80 9.84
C LYS A 6 10.29 -7.96 10.63
N LEU A 7 9.81 -6.87 10.03
CA LEU A 7 8.77 -6.06 10.64
C LEU A 7 7.53 -6.93 10.80
N ASN A 8 6.97 -6.94 12.01
CA ASN A 8 5.66 -7.53 12.29
C ASN A 8 4.62 -6.86 11.38
N ARG A 9 3.60 -7.60 10.91
CA ARG A 9 2.48 -7.13 10.08
C ARG A 9 1.93 -5.77 10.53
N ASN A 10 1.84 -5.54 11.84
CA ASN A 10 1.36 -4.26 12.39
C ASN A 10 2.34 -3.11 12.13
N GLN A 11 3.65 -3.35 12.23
CA GLN A 11 4.66 -2.33 11.92
C GLN A 11 4.81 -2.10 10.42
N LEU A 12 4.61 -3.14 9.60
CA LEU A 12 4.60 -3.00 8.14
C LEU A 12 3.47 -2.05 7.68
N LYS A 13 2.28 -2.14 8.30
CA LYS A 13 1.16 -1.21 8.04
C LYS A 13 1.47 0.22 8.47
N THR A 14 2.25 0.40 9.53
CA THR A 14 2.56 1.73 10.10
C THR A 14 3.61 2.49 9.29
N VAL A 15 4.60 1.82 8.69
CA VAL A 15 5.76 2.50 8.07
C VAL A 15 5.43 3.26 6.78
N THR A 16 4.35 2.93 6.09
CA THR A 16 3.90 3.66 4.88
C THR A 16 2.40 4.01 4.91
N GLY A 17 1.80 3.88 6.10
CA GLY A 17 0.43 4.30 6.38
C GLY A 17 -0.64 3.56 5.57
N GLY A 18 -0.41 2.34 5.08
CA GLY A 18 -1.33 1.61 4.20
C GLY A 18 -1.05 0.11 4.15
N ILE A 19 -2.00 -0.67 3.63
CA ILE A 19 -1.81 -2.10 3.34
C ILE A 19 -1.15 -2.20 1.97
N ALA A 20 -0.05 -2.92 1.80
CA ALA A 20 0.50 -3.16 0.46
C ALA A 20 -0.47 -3.99 -0.39
N CYS A 21 -0.69 -3.62 -1.65
CA CYS A 21 -1.42 -4.48 -2.58
C CYS A 21 -0.54 -5.63 -3.06
N ARG A 22 -1.18 -6.72 -3.47
CA ARG A 22 -0.52 -7.70 -4.34
C ARG A 22 -0.46 -7.11 -5.75
N THR A 23 0.73 -6.76 -6.19
CA THR A 23 0.98 -6.17 -7.52
C THR A 23 0.78 -7.14 -8.68
N GLU A 24 0.76 -8.46 -8.44
CA GLU A 24 0.51 -9.47 -9.47
C GLU A 24 -0.95 -9.44 -9.99
N ASP A 25 -1.91 -9.18 -9.10
CA ASP A 25 -3.35 -9.25 -9.39
C ASP A 25 -4.15 -8.03 -8.89
N ASP A 26 -3.48 -6.94 -8.54
CA ASP A 26 -4.09 -5.71 -7.99
C ASP A 26 -4.92 -5.93 -6.72
N TYR A 27 -4.70 -7.05 -6.01
CA TYR A 27 -5.58 -7.42 -4.93
C TYR A 27 -5.36 -6.55 -3.70
N CYS A 28 -6.47 -6.01 -3.21
CA CYS A 28 -6.60 -5.31 -1.95
C CYS A 28 -7.75 -5.91 -1.12
N PRO A 29 -7.58 -6.06 0.20
CA PRO A 29 -8.66 -6.55 1.04
C PRO A 29 -9.81 -5.52 1.15
N GLY A 30 -11.05 -6.02 1.09
CA GLY A 30 -12.26 -5.22 1.27
C GLY A 30 -12.61 -4.36 0.05
N THR A 31 -13.04 -3.12 0.27
CA THR A 31 -13.41 -2.14 -0.77
C THR A 31 -12.26 -1.19 -1.12
N SER A 32 -11.02 -1.61 -0.85
CA SER A 32 -9.82 -0.83 -1.14
C SER A 32 -9.32 -1.15 -2.55
N VAL A 33 -8.56 -0.23 -3.13
CA VAL A 33 -8.00 -0.31 -4.48
C VAL A 33 -6.50 -0.03 -4.44
N CYS A 34 -5.75 -0.68 -5.31
CA CYS A 34 -4.30 -0.53 -5.40
C CYS A 34 -3.93 0.77 -6.13
N CYS A 35 -3.13 1.64 -5.50
CA CYS A 35 -2.53 2.77 -6.21
C CYS A 35 -1.44 2.25 -7.16
N ARG A 36 -1.52 2.56 -8.46
CA ARG A 36 -0.56 2.16 -9.49
C ARG A 36 0.13 3.33 -10.23
N ASN A 37 -0.06 4.56 -9.75
CA ASN A 37 0.35 5.76 -10.49
C ASN A 37 1.76 6.25 -10.15
N GLY A 38 2.63 5.43 -9.55
CA GLY A 38 4.04 5.81 -9.31
C GLY A 38 4.24 6.94 -8.29
N GLY A 39 3.18 7.36 -7.58
CA GLY A 39 3.26 8.33 -6.49
C GLY A 39 3.79 7.73 -5.19
N GLN A 40 3.81 8.53 -4.12
CA GLN A 40 4.30 8.12 -2.79
C GLN A 40 3.55 6.92 -2.18
N PHE A 41 2.38 6.56 -2.73
CA PHE A 41 1.55 5.46 -2.28
C PHE A 41 1.42 4.34 -3.32
N ASP A 42 2.25 4.34 -4.36
CA ASP A 42 2.31 3.27 -5.35
C ASP A 42 2.54 1.90 -4.66
N GLY A 43 1.78 0.89 -5.08
CA GLY A 43 1.82 -0.43 -4.45
C GLY A 43 1.12 -0.51 -3.09
N LEU A 44 0.33 0.50 -2.69
CA LEU A 44 -0.50 0.47 -1.49
C LEU A 44 -1.99 0.49 -1.81
N CYS A 45 -2.74 -0.29 -1.04
CA CYS A 45 -4.19 -0.28 -0.96
C CYS A 45 -4.69 0.98 -0.25
N ARG A 46 -5.57 1.69 -0.93
CA ARG A 46 -6.28 2.87 -0.44
C ARG A 46 -7.77 2.70 -0.59
N SER A 47 -8.54 3.35 0.25
CA SER A 47 -9.99 3.40 0.05
C SER A 47 -10.30 4.19 -1.24
N LEU A 48 -11.46 3.94 -1.85
CA LEU A 48 -11.89 4.65 -3.06
C LEU A 48 -11.86 6.19 -2.90
N GLN A 49 -12.22 6.71 -1.72
CA GLN A 49 -12.13 8.14 -1.41
C GLN A 49 -10.69 8.66 -1.37
N GLN A 50 -9.75 7.84 -0.89
CA GLN A 50 -8.33 8.18 -0.85
C GLN A 50 -7.67 8.02 -2.21
N MET A 51 -8.20 7.20 -3.11
CA MET A 51 -7.61 7.01 -4.44
C MET A 51 -7.49 8.32 -5.21
N ALA A 52 -8.54 9.14 -5.22
CA ALA A 52 -8.56 10.42 -5.95
C ALA A 52 -7.56 11.46 -5.39
N THR A 53 -7.20 11.37 -4.12
CA THR A 53 -6.38 12.37 -3.42
C THR A 53 -4.96 11.88 -3.10
N GLN A 54 -4.75 10.56 -3.04
CA GLN A 54 -3.51 9.93 -2.60
C GLN A 54 -2.89 9.06 -3.70
N CYS A 55 -3.66 8.47 -4.61
CA CYS A 55 -3.11 7.78 -5.78
C CYS A 55 -2.93 8.70 -7.00
N ALA A 56 -2.94 10.02 -6.80
CA ALA A 56 -2.92 11.01 -7.87
C ALA A 56 -1.67 10.89 -8.76
N PHE A 57 -1.93 11.02 -10.06
CA PHE A 57 -0.99 11.00 -11.20
C PHE A 57 0.05 12.12 -11.15
#